data_AF-A0A822GV45-F1
#
_entry.id   AF-A0A822GV45-F1
#
_cell.length_a   1.000
_cell.length_b   1.000
_cell.length_c   1.000
_cell.angle_alpha   90.00
_cell.angle_beta   90.00
_cell.angle_gamma   90.00
#
_symmetry.space_group_name_H-M   'P 1'
#
loop_
_entity.id
_entity.type
_entity.pdbx_description
1 polymer ?
#
loop_
_entity_poly.entity_id
_entity_poly.type
_entity_poly.pdbx_seq_one_letter_code
_entity_poly.pdbx_strand_id
1 'polypeptide(L)' 'MFVFTKADGNDIQIDQFEITGSTYEPKGDILFNEAKFNCSQRSGLVELAECAALCNDSSLDYN' A
#
# COMPACT_ATOMS: atom_id res chain seq x y z
N MET A 1 -2.99 -4.61 3.08
CA MET A 1 -2.48 -4.35 1.71
C MET A 1 -1.35 -5.33 1.42
N PHE A 2 -1.14 -5.79 0.19
CA PHE A 2 -0.03 -6.70 -0.12
C PHE A 2 0.55 -6.45 -1.51
N VAL A 3 1.79 -6.88 -1.73
CA VAL A 3 2.43 -6.91 -3.06
C VAL A 3 3.15 -8.24 -3.25
N PHE A 4 3.20 -8.71 -4.49
CA PHE A 4 4.04 -9.86 -4.83
C PHE A 4 5.51 -9.41 -4.93
N THR A 5 6.39 -10.09 -4.22
CA THR A 5 7.85 -9.87 -4.30
C THR A 5 8.54 -10.91 -5.17
N LYS A 6 7.91 -12.07 -5.35
CA LYS A 6 8.33 -13.12 -6.26
C LYS A 6 7.11 -13.88 -6.77
N ALA A 7 7.08 -14.19 -8.06
CA ALA A 7 6.12 -15.10 -8.67
C ALA A 7 6.84 -15.89 -9.76
N ASP A 8 7.38 -17.07 -9.40
CA ASP A 8 8.11 -17.96 -10.31
C ASP A 8 7.62 -19.40 -10.18
N GLY A 9 6.99 -19.92 -11.24
CA GLY A 9 6.39 -21.26 -11.26
C GLY A 9 5.36 -21.45 -10.14
N ASN A 10 5.68 -22.34 -9.19
CA ASN A 10 4.86 -22.63 -8.01
C ASN A 10 5.38 -21.95 -6.73
N ASP A 11 6.37 -21.05 -6.83
CA ASP A 11 6.91 -20.29 -5.71
C ASP A 11 6.44 -18.83 -5.78
N ILE A 12 5.61 -18.46 -4.80
CA ILE A 12 5.01 -17.14 -4.69
C ILE A 12 5.40 -16.57 -3.34
N GLN A 13 5.94 -15.35 -3.35
CA GLN A 13 6.24 -14.59 -2.15
C GLN A 13 5.46 -13.29 -2.13
N ILE A 14 4.90 -12.97 -0.96
CA ILE A 14 4.03 -11.84 -0.73
C ILE A 14 4.57 -11.06 0.47
N ASP A 15 4.74 -9.76 0.29
CA ASP A 15 4.90 -8.84 1.42
C ASP A 15 3.50 -8.31 1.79
N GLN A 16 3.07 -8.54 3.03
CA GLN A 16 1.80 -8.06 3.56
C GLN A 16 2.02 -6.90 4.54
N PHE A 17 1.25 -5.83 4.32
CA PHE A 17 1.30 -4.58 5.06
C PHE A 17 -0.03 -4.31 5.77
N GLU A 18 0.06 -3.75 6.96
CA GLU A 18 -1.07 -3.24 7.71
C GLU A 18 -1.20 -1.74 7.50
N ILE A 19 -2.43 -1.23 7.52
CA ILE A 19 -2.73 0.20 7.38
C ILE A 19 -3.53 0.59 8.62
N THR A 20 -3.04 1.58 9.37
CA THR A 20 -3.76 2.14 10.51
C THR A 20 -4.59 3.35 10.10
N GLY A 21 -5.50 3.79 10.97
CA GLY A 21 -6.53 4.77 10.64
C GLY A 21 -7.83 4.09 10.20
N SER A 22 -8.95 4.57 10.73
CA SER A 22 -10.27 3.96 10.52
C SER A 22 -11.29 4.94 9.93
N THR A 23 -10.82 6.07 9.44
CA THR A 23 -11.62 7.15 8.85
C THR A 23 -11.01 7.58 7.51
N TYR A 24 -11.63 8.54 6.86
CA TYR A 24 -11.16 9.14 5.61
C TYR A 24 -10.08 10.22 5.81
N GLU A 25 -9.76 10.60 7.05
CA GLU A 25 -8.65 11.53 7.28
C GLU A 25 -7.34 10.88 6.82
N PRO A 26 -6.41 11.62 6.19
CA PRO A 26 -5.11 11.10 5.78
C PRO A 26 -4.17 10.97 7.00
N LYS A 27 -4.64 10.30 8.06
CA LYS A 27 -3.94 10.06 9.33
C LYS A 27 -3.89 8.56 9.58
N GLY A 28 -2.70 8.02 9.51
CA GLY A 28 -2.42 6.60 9.66
C GLY A 28 -1.00 6.29 9.22
N ASP A 29 -0.58 5.07 9.49
CA ASP A 29 0.73 4.54 9.14
C ASP A 29 0.55 3.25 8.34
N ILE A 30 1.48 3.01 7.42
CA ILE A 30 1.65 1.71 6.78
C ILE A 30 2.71 0.96 7.58
N LEU A 31 2.34 -0.21 8.09
CA LEU A 31 3.20 -1.05 8.91
C LEU A 31 3.63 -2.30 8.14
N PHE A 32 4.87 -2.71 8.34
CA PHE A 32 5.42 -3.98 7.88
C PHE A 32 6.12 -4.65 9.05
N ASN A 33 5.69 -5.85 9.43
CA ASN A 33 6.13 -6.53 10.65
C ASN A 33 6.01 -5.61 11.89
N GLU A 34 4.82 -5.04 12.09
CA GLU A 34 4.46 -4.16 13.22
C GLU A 34 5.24 -2.83 13.30
N ALA A 35 6.16 -2.55 12.36
CA ALA A 35 6.94 -1.32 12.32
C ALA A 35 6.53 -0.42 11.15
N LYS A 36 6.57 0.91 11.37
CA LYS A 36 6.32 1.89 10.31
C LYS A 36 7.27 1.69 9.14
N PHE A 37 6.69 1.60 7.94
CA PHE A 37 7.42 1.27 6.73
C PHE A 37 7.51 2.46 5.76
N ASN A 38 8.70 2.68 5.17
CA ASN A 38 8.85 3.65 4.09
C ASN A 38 8.44 3.03 2.75
N CYS A 39 7.23 3.33 2.30
CA CYS A 39 6.62 2.73 1.11
C CYS A 39 7.40 2.99 -0.18
N SER A 40 8.19 4.07 -0.26
CA SER A 40 9.02 4.35 -1.45
C SER A 40 10.13 3.32 -1.67
N GLN A 41 10.42 2.47 -0.67
CA GLN A 41 11.43 1.41 -0.76
C GLN A 41 10.92 0.14 -1.46
N ARG A 42 9.63 0.08 -1.82
CA ARG A 42 9.01 -1.04 -2.54
C ARG A 42 8.34 -0.54 -3.81
N SER A 43 8.92 -0.84 -4.97
CA SER A 43 8.39 -0.43 -6.28
C SER A 43 6.92 -0.83 -6.49
N GLY A 44 6.54 -2.04 -6.07
CA GLY A 44 5.15 -2.51 -6.17
C GLY A 44 4.15 -1.66 -5.36
N LEU A 45 4.57 -1.03 -4.25
CA LEU A 45 3.69 -0.10 -3.50
C LEU A 45 3.58 1.26 -4.20
N VAL A 46 4.64 1.71 -4.89
CA VAL A 46 4.60 2.94 -5.68
C VAL A 46 3.65 2.78 -6.86
N GLU A 47 3.75 1.69 -7.62
CA GLU A 47 2.85 1.38 -8.73
C GLU A 47 1.41 1.18 -8.24
N LEU A 48 1.21 0.52 -7.09
CA LEU A 48 -0.11 0.38 -6.47
C LEU A 48 -0.72 1.74 -6.11
N ALA A 49 0.06 2.66 -5.55
CA ALA A 49 -0.39 4.01 -5.21
C ALA A 49 -0.73 4.81 -6.47
N GLU A 50 0.06 4.69 -7.54
CA GLU A 50 -0.21 5.31 -8.84
C GLU A 50 -1.51 4.77 -9.46
N CYS A 51 -1.70 3.45 -9.46
CA CYS A 51 -2.95 2.83 -9.92
C CYS A 51 -4.16 3.34 -9.11
N ALA A 52 -4.06 3.39 -7.79
CA ALA A 52 -5.14 3.85 -6.92
C ALA A 52 -5.48 5.34 -7.09
N ALA A 53 -4.50 6.16 -7.49
CA ALA A 53 -4.70 7.58 -7.76
C ALA A 53 -5.25 7.85 -9.17
N LEU A 54 -4.76 7.13 -10.19
CA LEU A 54 -5.12 7.37 -11.59
C LEU A 54 -6.40 6.63 -12.01
N CYS A 55 -6.68 5.47 -11.42
CA CYS A 55 -7.86 4.65 -11.73
C CYS A 55 -8.94 4.85 -10.66
N ASN A 56 -9.23 6.10 -10.32
CA ASN A 56 -10.21 6.45 -9.29
C ASN A 56 -10.84 7.83 -9.59
N ASP A 57 -12.17 7.85 -9.70
CA ASP A 57 -12.94 9.08 -9.91
C ASP A 57 -13.35 9.77 -8.60
N SER A 58 -13.09 9.14 -7.45
CA SER A 58 -13.36 9.72 -6.14
C SER A 58 -12.20 10.60 -5.67
N SER A 59 -12.51 11.61 -4.85
CA SER A 59 -11.51 12.44 -4.16
C SER A 59 -11.91 12.70 -2.71
N LEU A 60 -10.95 13.13 -1.90
CA LEU A 60 -11.18 13.63 -0.55
C LEU A 60 -11.19 15.16 -0.59
N ASP A 61 -12.31 15.76 -0.22
CA ASP A 61 -12.39 17.19 0.02
C ASP A 61 -12.06 17.48 1.49
N TYR A 62 -10.99 18.22 1.72
CA TYR A 62 -10.51 18.58 3.05
C TYR A 62 -10.71 20.09 3.22
N ASN A 63 -11.68 20.46 4.05
CA ASN A 63 -11.88 21.86 4.46
C ASN A 63 -10.89 22.25 5.58
#